data_AF-A0A353RCZ5-F1
#
_entry.id   AF-A0A353RCZ5-F1
#
_cell.length_a   1.000
_cell.length_b   1.000
_cell.length_c   1.000
_cell.angle_alpha   90.00
_cell.angle_beta   90.00
_cell.angle_gamma   90.00
#
_symmetry.space_group_name_H-M   'P 1'
#
loop_
_entity.id
_entity.type
_entity.pdbx_description
1 polymer ?
#
loop_
_entity_poly.entity_id
_entity_poly.type
_entity_poly.pdbx_seq_one_letter_code
_entity_poly.pdbx_strand_id
1 'polypeptide(L)' 'AGVPCQPVRAARGNDAGAVHTSRAGVRTAAVLLPCRCPHSAAGLAAQSDYLAARGLVARLAEAIEERNVHKQPLC' A
#
# COMPACT_ATOMS: atom_id res chain seq x y z
N ALA A 1 -6.03 1.19 13.07
CA ALA A 1 -4.62 1.35 13.47
C ALA A 1 -4.19 2.81 13.74
N GLY A 2 -5.07 3.83 13.63
CA GLY A 2 -4.74 5.21 14.03
C GLY A 2 -3.74 5.96 13.14
N VAL A 3 -3.23 5.34 12.07
CA VAL A 3 -2.30 5.97 11.12
C VAL A 3 -3.07 6.89 10.17
N PRO A 4 -2.69 8.18 10.02
CA PRO A 4 -3.30 9.07 9.03
C PRO A 4 -3.14 8.53 7.61
N CYS A 5 -4.22 8.49 6.84
CA CYS A 5 -4.22 8.08 5.44
C CYS A 5 -5.31 8.82 4.66
N GLN A 6 -5.11 8.97 3.35
CA GLN A 6 -6.08 9.61 2.46
C GLN A 6 -6.45 8.65 1.32
N PRO A 7 -7.75 8.48 1.01
CA PRO A 7 -8.16 7.76 -0.19
C PRO A 7 -7.65 8.47 -1.43
N VAL A 8 -6.93 7.74 -2.28
CA VAL A 8 -6.47 8.22 -3.58
C VAL A 8 -7.41 7.70 -4.66
N ARG A 9 -7.96 8.61 -5.47
CA ARG A 9 -8.40 8.25 -6.83
C ARG A 9 -7.15 8.14 -7.69
N ALA A 10 -6.82 6.93 -8.11
CA ALA A 10 -5.64 6.68 -8.92
C ALA A 10 -5.78 7.37 -10.29
N ALA A 11 -5.13 8.51 -10.47
CA ALA A 11 -4.97 9.18 -11.76
C ALA A 11 -3.66 8.80 -12.48
N ARG A 12 -2.72 8.16 -11.75
CA ARG A 12 -1.40 7.74 -12.24
C ARG A 12 -1.26 6.23 -12.12
N GLY A 13 -0.67 5.61 -13.13
CA GLY A 13 -0.42 4.16 -13.17
C GLY A 13 0.47 3.69 -12.02
N ASN A 14 0.17 2.49 -11.51
CA ASN A 14 0.97 1.72 -10.56
C ASN A 14 0.82 0.22 -10.88
N ASP A 15 1.63 -0.62 -10.24
CA ASP A 15 1.68 -2.05 -10.54
C ASP A 15 0.49 -2.83 -9.97
N ALA A 16 -0.29 -2.25 -9.06
CA ALA A 16 -1.34 -3.00 -8.35
C ALA A 16 -2.41 -3.55 -9.29
N GLY A 17 -2.72 -2.83 -10.37
CA GLY A 17 -3.65 -3.30 -11.40
C GLY A 17 -3.14 -4.56 -12.12
N ALA A 18 -1.88 -4.54 -12.57
CA ALA A 18 -1.27 -5.68 -13.26
C ALA A 18 -1.02 -6.87 -12.32
N VAL A 19 -0.60 -6.61 -11.07
CA VAL A 19 -0.37 -7.66 -10.07
C VAL A 19 -1.69 -8.31 -9.66
N HIS A 20 -2.74 -7.51 -9.43
CA HIS A 20 -4.07 -8.00 -9.06
C HIS A 20 -4.61 -9.02 -10.07
N THR A 21 -4.41 -8.79 -11.37
CA THR A 21 -4.93 -9.66 -12.44
C THR A 21 -3.98 -10.79 -12.83
N SER A 22 -2.81 -10.89 -12.21
CA SER A 22 -1.84 -11.94 -12.53
C SER A 22 -2.31 -13.33 -12.08
N ARG A 23 -2.05 -14.37 -12.90
CA ARG A 23 -2.39 -15.78 -12.63
C ARG A 23 -3.88 -15.97 -12.27
N ALA A 24 -4.19 -16.58 -11.13
CA ALA A 24 -5.55 -16.77 -10.62
C ALA A 24 -6.10 -15.54 -9.87
N GLY A 25 -5.38 -14.42 -9.92
CA GLY A 25 -5.70 -13.21 -9.19
C GLY A 25 -5.09 -13.17 -7.79
N VAL A 26 -4.62 -11.99 -7.38
CA VAL A 26 -4.07 -11.73 -6.04
C VAL A 26 -4.77 -10.51 -5.45
N ARG A 27 -5.05 -10.56 -4.14
CA ARG A 27 -5.54 -9.39 -3.41
C ARG A 27 -4.39 -8.40 -3.28
N THR A 28 -4.50 -7.28 -3.97
CA THR A 28 -3.43 -6.29 -4.06
C THR A 28 -3.96 -4.92 -3.67
N ALA A 29 -3.19 -4.18 -2.88
CA ALA A 29 -3.46 -2.78 -2.55
C ALA A 29 -2.19 -1.97 -2.81
N ALA A 30 -2.35 -0.75 -3.33
CA ALA A 30 -1.25 0.20 -3.48
C ALA A 30 -1.28 1.18 -2.30
N VAL A 31 -0.13 1.34 -1.62
CA VAL A 31 0.10 2.43 -0.67
C VAL A 31 1.00 3.45 -1.35
N LEU A 32 0.51 4.68 -1.49
CA LEU A 32 1.23 5.74 -2.19
C LEU A 32 1.72 6.78 -1.19
N LEU A 33 2.96 7.24 -1.38
CA LEU A 33 3.50 8.41 -0.69
C LEU A 33 3.13 9.67 -1.48
N PRO A 34 2.41 10.64 -0.90
CA PRO A 34 2.24 11.95 -1.50
C PRO A 34 3.60 12.59 -1.76
N CYS A 35 3.87 12.90 -3.03
CA CYS A 35 5.11 13.54 -3.44
C CYS A 35 4.86 14.50 -4.60
N ARG A 36 5.69 15.53 -4.68
CA ARG A 36 5.76 16.44 -5.83
C ARG A 36 6.92 16.03 -6.73
N CYS A 37 6.72 16.18 -8.04
CA CYS A 37 7.73 15.90 -9.08
C CYS A 37 8.30 14.46 -9.09
N PRO A 38 7.45 13.41 -9.15
CA PRO A 38 7.87 12.01 -9.04
C PRO A 38 8.72 11.47 -10.20
N HIS A 39 9.08 12.30 -11.19
CA HIS A 39 9.87 11.95 -12.38
C HIS A 39 10.95 12.98 -12.68
N SER A 40 11.24 13.87 -11.73
CA SER A 40 12.32 14.85 -11.84
C SER A 40 13.60 14.32 -11.19
N ALA A 41 14.72 14.99 -11.40
CA ALA A 41 16.00 14.62 -10.77
C ALA A 41 15.93 14.55 -9.23
N ALA A 42 15.00 15.29 -8.61
CA ALA A 42 14.63 15.15 -7.21
C ALA A 42 13.11 15.32 -7.05
N GLY A 43 12.52 14.47 -6.20
CA GLY A 43 11.14 14.60 -5.73
C GLY A 43 11.10 15.19 -4.31
N LEU A 44 9.97 15.79 -3.94
CA LEU A 44 9.75 16.33 -2.60
C LEU A 44 8.57 15.63 -1.94
N ALA A 45 8.77 15.16 -0.72
CA ALA A 45 7.74 14.58 0.13
C ALA A 45 7.83 15.17 1.54
N ALA A 46 6.71 15.27 2.23
CA ALA A 46 6.73 15.65 3.64
C ALA A 46 7.27 14.48 4.48
N GLN A 47 8.16 14.78 5.43
CA GLN A 47 8.69 13.74 6.32
C GLN A 47 7.58 13.06 7.13
N SER A 48 6.55 13.81 7.53
CA SER A 48 5.37 13.28 8.21
C SER A 48 4.64 12.23 7.36
N ASP A 49 4.46 12.50 6.06
CA ASP A 49 3.79 11.57 5.15
C ASP A 49 4.61 10.31 4.93
N TYR A 50 5.94 10.44 4.87
CA TYR A 50 6.84 9.29 4.79
C TYR A 50 6.72 8.38 6.02
N LEU A 51 6.75 8.97 7.22
CA LEU A 51 6.61 8.22 8.47
C LEU A 51 5.22 7.58 8.59
N ALA A 52 4.16 8.29 8.20
CA ALA A 52 2.80 7.74 8.18
C ALA A 52 2.67 6.58 7.18
N ALA A 53 3.18 6.74 5.95
CA ALA A 53 3.16 5.68 4.94
C ALA A 53 3.92 4.42 5.41
N ARG A 54 5.09 4.60 6.03
CA ARG A 54 5.85 3.49 6.63
C ARG A 54 5.05 2.76 7.71
N GLY A 55 4.39 3.50 8.60
CA GLY A 55 3.53 2.93 9.64
C GLY A 55 2.32 2.19 9.05
N LEU A 56 1.70 2.75 8.01
CA LEU A 56 0.55 2.15 7.34
C LEU A 56 0.91 0.81 6.69
N VAL A 57 2.05 0.73 5.98
CA VAL A 57 2.52 -0.51 5.35
C VAL A 57 2.78 -1.60 6.41
N ALA A 58 3.46 -1.26 7.50
CA ALA A 58 3.72 -2.23 8.57
C ALA A 58 2.42 -2.78 9.18
N ARG A 59 1.47 -1.89 9.51
CA ARG A 59 0.16 -2.30 10.06
C ARG A 59 -0.69 -3.10 9.08
N LEU A 60 -0.59 -2.81 7.79
CA LEU A 60 -1.27 -3.60 6.75
C LEU A 60 -0.68 -5.01 6.65
N ALA A 61 0.66 -5.14 6.71
CA ALA A 61 1.31 -6.45 6.70
C ALA A 61 0.88 -7.30 7.91
N GLU A 62 0.91 -6.71 9.12
CA GLU A 62 0.44 -7.39 10.33
C GLU A 62 -1.02 -7.82 10.22
N ALA A 63 -1.90 -6.95 9.74
CA ALA A 63 -3.32 -7.28 9.55
C ALA A 63 -3.53 -8.39 8.50
N ILE A 64 -2.69 -8.46 7.46
CA ILE A 64 -2.73 -9.55 6.47
C ILE A 64 -2.33 -10.87 7.13
N GLU A 65 -1.25 -10.87 7.93
CA GLU A 65 -0.78 -12.05 8.65
C GLU A 65 -1.82 -12.56 9.66
N GLU A 66 -2.35 -11.68 10.52
CA GLU A 66 -3.42 -12.02 11.47
C GLU A 66 -4.63 -12.66 10.77
N ARG A 67 -5.03 -12.09 9.63
CA ARG A 67 -6.16 -12.60 8.85
C ARG A 67 -5.84 -13.93 8.15
N ASN A 68 -4.57 -14.20 7.85
CA ASN A 68 -4.12 -15.48 7.29
C ASN A 68 -4.09 -16.57 8.36
N VAL A 69 -3.78 -16.25 9.63
CA VAL A 69 -3.89 -17.19 10.77
C VAL A 69 -5.32 -17.70 10.92
N HIS A 70 -6.33 -16.84 10.74
CA HIS A 70 -7.74 -17.22 10.81
C HIS A 70 -8.29 -17.87 9.53
N LYS A 71 -7.46 -18.03 8.49
CA LYS A 71 -7.80 -18.69 7.23
C LYS A 71 -7.01 -19.97 6.97
N GLN A 72 -6.17 -20.41 7.91
CA GLN A 72 -5.51 -21.71 7.77
C GLN A 72 -6.59 -22.80 7.72
N PRO A 73 -6.56 -23.71 6.74
CA PRO A 73 -7.50 -24.81 6.70
C PRO A 73 -7.26 -25.67 7.93
N LEU A 74 -8.26 -25.78 8.82
CA LEU A 74 -8.36 -26.94 9.68
C LEU A 74 -8.60 -28.13 8.75
N CYS A 75 -7.54 -28.88 8.47
CA CYS A 75 -7.54 -30.19 7.83
C CYS A 75 -7.97 -30.21 6.36
#